data_AF-A0A1G3QIR7-F1
#
_entry.id   AF-A0A1G3QIR7-F1
#
_cell.length_a   1.000
_cell.length_b   1.000
_cell.length_c   1.000
_cell.angle_alpha   90.00
_cell.angle_beta   90.00
_cell.angle_gamma   90.00
#
_symmetry.space_group_name_H-M   'P 1'
#
loop_
_entity.id
_entity.type
_entity.pdbx_description
1 polymer ?
#
loop_
_entity_poly.entity_id
_entity_poly.type
_entity_poly.pdbx_seq_one_letter_code
_entity_poly.pdbx_strand_id
1 'polypeptide(L)'
;MKEERDVLNRDKYVMPGPDEVKCIAPGQTLILVLGSCISTVFIGRSRGYFLAANHIIIAKELQRGVIAKRSARHQIDEILAIFRDELDIAGKDLRCLHLVGAGRKVSGESFRVHRDNIEETRAVLSSGDIDIMFEDIMSYYTASYSLSGEQLSVFIEDKLADIHLSYIIDLERLFAFDPKQSENMPASALKPHNHGFEELVDKGVIVFITGEKNRPDV
;
A
#
# COMPACT_ATOMS: atom_id res chain seq x y z
N MET A 1 5.44 -34.74 -5.21
CA MET A 1 5.83 -33.90 -4.07
C MET A 1 6.06 -32.51 -4.62
N LYS A 2 5.12 -31.58 -4.40
CA LYS A 2 5.31 -30.17 -4.74
C LYS A 2 6.22 -29.59 -3.66
N GLU A 3 7.32 -28.98 -4.06
CA GLU A 3 8.17 -28.19 -3.17
C GLU A 3 7.29 -27.17 -2.44
N GLU A 4 7.30 -27.22 -1.10
CA GLU A 4 6.69 -26.21 -0.25
C GLU A 4 7.40 -24.89 -0.55
N ARG A 5 6.78 -24.03 -1.35
CA ARG A 5 7.17 -22.63 -1.40
C ARG A 5 6.88 -22.06 -0.02
N ASP A 6 7.93 -21.76 0.74
CA ASP A 6 7.82 -20.98 1.97
C ASP A 6 7.40 -19.56 1.54
N VAL A 7 6.08 -19.36 1.42
CA VAL A 7 5.41 -18.13 0.96
C VAL A 7 5.84 -16.91 1.76
N LEU A 8 6.18 -17.16 3.03
CA LEU A 8 6.58 -16.17 4.00
C LEU A 8 8.10 -16.12 4.07
N ASN A 9 8.65 -14.95 3.74
CA ASN A 9 10.05 -14.67 4.03
C ASN A 9 10.26 -14.76 5.55
N ARG A 10 11.35 -15.36 6.03
CA ARG A 10 11.70 -15.43 7.46
C ARG A 10 12.40 -14.17 7.97
N ASP A 11 12.77 -13.26 7.08
CA ASP A 11 13.43 -12.01 7.44
C ASP A 11 12.52 -11.08 8.25
N LYS A 12 13.06 -10.43 9.29
CA LYS A 12 12.30 -9.43 10.08
C LYS A 12 11.93 -8.18 9.26
N TYR A 13 12.77 -7.83 8.28
CA TYR A 13 12.58 -6.67 7.43
C TYR A 13 12.52 -7.14 5.98
N VAL A 14 11.43 -6.84 5.31
CA VAL A 14 11.14 -7.31 3.95
C VAL A 14 10.97 -6.11 3.04
N MET A 15 11.73 -6.07 1.96
CA MET A 15 11.69 -4.99 0.98
C MET A 15 11.52 -5.59 -0.42
N PRO A 16 10.37 -5.42 -1.08
CA PRO A 16 10.19 -5.90 -2.45
C PRO A 16 11.18 -5.23 -3.40
N GLY A 17 11.92 -6.06 -4.15
CA GLY A 17 12.73 -5.59 -5.26
C GLY A 17 11.87 -5.14 -6.46
N PRO A 18 12.47 -4.54 -7.49
CA PRO A 18 11.76 -4.15 -8.71
C PRO A 18 10.96 -5.30 -9.33
N ASP A 19 9.67 -5.07 -9.61
CA ASP A 19 8.71 -6.06 -10.14
C ASP A 19 8.49 -7.31 -9.24
N GLU A 20 8.89 -7.25 -7.97
CA GLU A 20 8.66 -8.32 -7.00
C GLU A 20 7.39 -8.09 -6.17
N VAL A 21 6.76 -9.20 -5.79
CA VAL A 21 5.75 -9.26 -4.73
C VAL A 21 6.40 -9.91 -3.51
N LYS A 22 6.15 -9.34 -2.32
CA LYS A 22 6.54 -9.95 -1.04
C LYS A 22 5.39 -9.91 -0.06
N CYS A 23 5.34 -10.93 0.79
CA CYS A 23 4.38 -11.05 1.88
C CYS A 23 5.09 -11.03 3.22
N ILE A 24 4.42 -10.49 4.24
CA ILE A 24 4.85 -10.50 5.62
C ILE A 24 3.72 -10.99 6.54
N ALA A 25 4.11 -11.60 7.64
CA ALA A 25 3.27 -12.08 8.73
C ALA A 25 3.53 -11.27 10.02
N PRO A 26 2.78 -11.51 11.12
CA PRO A 26 2.99 -10.81 12.38
C PRO A 26 4.43 -10.97 12.89
N GLY A 27 5.01 -9.87 13.38
CA GLY A 27 6.40 -9.78 13.84
C GLY A 27 7.40 -9.33 12.76
N GLN A 28 6.93 -9.02 11.55
CA GLN A 28 7.75 -8.53 10.44
C GLN A 28 7.40 -7.09 10.06
N THR A 29 8.33 -6.44 9.35
CA THR A 29 8.17 -5.09 8.81
C THR A 29 8.40 -5.07 7.31
N LEU A 30 7.44 -4.56 6.57
CA LEU A 30 7.54 -4.29 5.13
C LEU A 30 8.09 -2.87 4.93
N ILE A 31 9.06 -2.68 4.05
CA ILE A 31 9.68 -1.38 3.75
C ILE A 31 9.55 -1.10 2.25
N LEU A 32 9.14 0.12 1.91
CA LEU A 32 9.02 0.62 0.54
C LEU A 32 9.79 1.93 0.40
N VAL A 33 10.56 2.04 -0.67
CA VAL A 33 11.25 3.26 -1.09
C VAL A 33 10.83 3.56 -2.52
N LEU A 34 10.00 4.59 -2.70
CA LEU A 34 9.27 4.82 -3.94
C LEU A 34 9.65 6.18 -4.53
N GLY A 35 10.30 6.13 -5.68
CA GLY A 35 10.50 7.28 -6.57
C GLY A 35 9.34 7.38 -7.54
N SER A 36 9.60 7.17 -8.83
CA SER A 36 8.55 7.16 -9.88
C SER A 36 7.74 5.86 -9.95
N CYS A 37 8.18 4.81 -9.26
CA CYS A 37 7.46 3.55 -9.09
C CYS A 37 6.27 3.73 -8.15
N ILE A 38 5.31 2.80 -8.23
CA ILE A 38 4.13 2.76 -7.38
C ILE A 38 4.05 1.40 -6.67
N SER A 39 3.43 1.38 -5.51
CA SER A 39 3.17 0.14 -4.78
C SER A 39 1.72 0.10 -4.32
N THR A 40 1.12 -1.08 -4.41
CA THR A 40 -0.08 -1.44 -3.68
C THR A 40 0.29 -2.29 -2.49
N VAL A 41 -0.11 -1.86 -1.30
CA VAL A 41 -0.02 -2.62 -0.07
C VAL A 41 -1.39 -3.20 0.23
N PHE A 42 -1.49 -4.53 0.25
CA PHE A 42 -2.69 -5.27 0.58
C PHE A 42 -2.60 -5.81 1.99
N ILE A 43 -3.71 -5.77 2.72
CA ILE A 43 -3.86 -6.43 4.02
C ILE A 43 -5.01 -7.43 3.96
N GLY A 44 -4.76 -8.61 4.50
CA GLY A 44 -5.73 -9.69 4.59
C GLY A 44 -5.93 -10.17 6.03
N ARG A 45 -7.15 -10.61 6.36
CA ARG A 45 -7.53 -11.18 7.65
C ARG A 45 -7.96 -12.63 7.50
N SER A 46 -7.36 -13.52 8.29
CA SER A 46 -7.78 -14.90 8.52
C SER A 46 -7.81 -15.16 10.03
N ARG A 47 -7.10 -16.18 10.53
CA ARG A 47 -6.82 -16.38 11.97
C ARG A 47 -5.85 -15.34 12.55
N GLY A 48 -5.20 -14.58 11.68
CA GLY A 48 -4.36 -13.42 11.98
C GLY A 48 -4.33 -12.51 10.77
N TYR A 49 -3.42 -11.55 10.77
CA TYR A 49 -3.28 -10.58 9.68
C TYR A 49 -2.02 -10.85 8.86
N PHE A 50 -2.09 -10.55 7.57
CA PHE A 50 -0.97 -10.67 6.64
C PHE A 50 -0.96 -9.45 5.72
N LEU A 51 0.24 -8.99 5.37
CA LEU A 51 0.43 -7.91 4.42
C LEU A 51 1.17 -8.43 3.19
N ALA A 52 0.82 -7.93 2.02
CA ALA A 52 1.58 -8.15 0.80
C ALA A 52 1.77 -6.83 0.07
N ALA A 53 2.91 -6.64 -0.57
CA ALA A 53 3.13 -5.48 -1.41
C ALA A 53 3.96 -5.83 -2.63
N ASN A 54 3.77 -5.04 -3.67
CA ASN A 54 4.55 -5.08 -4.89
C ASN A 54 5.44 -3.84 -5.03
N HIS A 55 6.32 -3.86 -6.03
CA HIS A 55 7.11 -2.70 -6.42
C HIS A 55 7.01 -2.53 -7.94
N ILE A 56 5.97 -1.84 -8.39
CA ILE A 56 5.65 -1.67 -9.80
C ILE A 56 6.52 -0.54 -10.36
N ILE A 57 7.48 -0.89 -11.22
CA ILE A 57 8.34 0.11 -11.87
C ILE A 57 7.61 0.77 -13.03
N ILE A 58 6.99 -0.03 -13.89
CA ILE A 58 6.14 0.39 -15.01
C ILE A 58 4.90 -0.50 -15.03
N ALA A 59 3.73 0.10 -14.82
CA ALA A 59 2.47 -0.61 -14.68
C ALA A 59 2.01 -1.31 -15.96
N LYS A 60 2.42 -0.80 -17.13
CA LYS A 60 2.15 -1.42 -18.43
C LYS A 60 3.38 -2.14 -18.96
N GLU A 61 3.23 -3.43 -19.25
CA GLU A 61 4.32 -4.24 -19.77
C GLU A 61 4.79 -3.71 -21.15
N LEU A 62 6.11 -3.69 -21.35
CA LEU A 62 6.72 -3.27 -22.61
C LEU A 62 7.42 -4.48 -23.25
N GLN A 63 6.97 -4.89 -24.44
CA GLN A 63 7.51 -6.07 -25.14
C GLN A 63 9.02 -6.05 -25.44
N ARG A 64 9.68 -4.89 -25.34
CA ARG A 64 11.13 -4.71 -25.56
C ARG A 64 11.86 -4.08 -24.37
N GLY A 65 11.23 -4.02 -23.19
CA GLY A 65 11.79 -3.40 -21.99
C GLY A 65 12.61 -4.37 -21.14
N VAL A 66 13.76 -3.94 -20.63
CA VAL A 66 14.57 -4.71 -19.67
C VAL A 66 14.01 -4.58 -18.23
N ILE A 67 13.27 -3.51 -17.96
CA ILE A 67 12.90 -3.04 -16.60
C ILE A 67 11.38 -3.17 -16.33
N ALA A 68 10.55 -3.38 -17.36
CA ALA A 68 9.08 -3.49 -17.26
C ALA A 68 8.60 -4.89 -17.63
N LYS A 69 9.02 -5.90 -16.85
CA LYS A 69 8.76 -7.31 -17.20
C LYS A 69 7.41 -7.79 -16.69
N ARG A 70 6.82 -7.09 -15.72
CA ARG A 70 5.56 -7.48 -15.10
C ARG A 70 4.64 -6.28 -14.94
N SER A 71 3.46 -6.35 -15.54
CA SER A 71 2.44 -5.31 -15.41
C SER A 71 1.89 -5.20 -13.98
N ALA A 72 1.25 -4.07 -13.66
CA ALA A 72 0.51 -3.88 -12.41
C ALA A 72 -0.55 -4.97 -12.22
N ARG A 73 -1.28 -5.33 -13.30
CA ARG A 73 -2.24 -6.43 -13.30
C ARG A 73 -1.60 -7.73 -12.80
N HIS A 74 -0.50 -8.14 -13.42
CA HIS A 74 0.16 -9.40 -13.08
C HIS A 74 0.64 -9.39 -11.62
N GLN A 75 1.25 -8.30 -11.15
CA GLN A 75 1.74 -8.22 -9.77
C GLN A 75 0.59 -8.17 -8.74
N ILE A 76 -0.53 -7.49 -9.04
CA ILE A 76 -1.71 -7.48 -8.17
C ILE A 76 -2.41 -8.84 -8.18
N ASP A 77 -2.60 -9.46 -9.34
CA ASP A 77 -3.20 -10.79 -9.44
C ASP A 77 -2.37 -11.86 -8.70
N GLU A 78 -1.03 -11.73 -8.68
CA GLU A 78 -0.16 -12.57 -7.85
C GLU A 78 -0.44 -12.37 -6.35
N ILE A 79 -0.55 -11.13 -5.87
CA ILE A 79 -0.92 -10.84 -4.49
C ILE A 79 -2.28 -11.49 -4.15
N LEU A 80 -3.29 -11.30 -5.01
CA LEU A 80 -4.62 -11.85 -4.82
C LEU A 80 -4.59 -13.39 -4.81
N ALA A 81 -3.78 -14.01 -5.66
CA ALA A 81 -3.60 -15.45 -5.70
C ALA A 81 -2.93 -15.98 -4.43
N ILE A 82 -1.90 -15.31 -3.90
CA ILE A 82 -1.27 -15.68 -2.62
C ILE A 82 -2.30 -15.64 -1.49
N PHE A 83 -3.05 -14.54 -1.37
CA PHE A 83 -4.09 -14.44 -0.35
C PHE A 83 -5.14 -15.53 -0.46
N ARG A 84 -5.66 -15.80 -1.66
CA ARG A 84 -6.71 -16.79 -1.87
C ARG A 84 -6.20 -18.22 -1.72
N ASP A 85 -5.15 -18.57 -2.44
CA ASP A 85 -4.74 -19.97 -2.65
C ASP A 85 -3.85 -20.47 -1.51
N GLU A 86 -3.10 -19.58 -0.86
CA GLU A 86 -2.10 -19.94 0.16
C GLU A 86 -2.54 -19.54 1.58
N LEU A 87 -3.34 -18.47 1.72
CA LEU A 87 -3.77 -17.95 3.02
C LEU A 87 -5.28 -18.11 3.30
N ASP A 88 -6.07 -18.58 2.32
CA ASP A 88 -7.53 -18.70 2.40
C ASP A 88 -8.23 -17.39 2.78
N ILE A 89 -7.78 -16.28 2.17
CA ILE A 89 -8.29 -14.92 2.37
C ILE A 89 -8.86 -14.39 1.06
N ALA A 90 -10.12 -13.96 1.07
CA ALA A 90 -10.78 -13.40 -0.10
C ALA A 90 -11.91 -12.41 0.26
N GLY A 91 -12.37 -11.65 -0.74
CA GLY A 91 -13.53 -10.77 -0.62
C GLY A 91 -13.36 -9.72 0.47
N LYS A 92 -14.34 -9.62 1.38
CA LYS A 92 -14.38 -8.61 2.47
C LYS A 92 -13.20 -8.69 3.45
N ASP A 93 -12.50 -9.82 3.49
CA ASP A 93 -11.38 -10.06 4.37
C ASP A 93 -10.04 -9.66 3.72
N LEU A 94 -10.08 -9.00 2.57
CA LEU A 94 -8.93 -8.45 1.85
C LEU A 94 -9.17 -6.98 1.47
N ARG A 95 -8.17 -6.12 1.66
CA ARG A 95 -8.24 -4.69 1.30
C ARG A 95 -6.94 -4.20 0.68
N CYS A 96 -7.03 -3.25 -0.26
CA CYS A 96 -5.89 -2.43 -0.61
C CYS A 96 -5.72 -1.37 0.50
N LEU A 97 -4.81 -1.64 1.42
CA LEU A 97 -4.51 -0.73 2.51
C LEU A 97 -3.94 0.58 1.98
N HIS A 98 -2.96 0.53 1.09
CA HIS A 98 -2.26 1.73 0.66
C HIS A 98 -1.85 1.67 -0.81
N LEU A 99 -2.27 2.66 -1.59
CA LEU A 99 -1.66 3.00 -2.88
C LEU A 99 -0.66 4.15 -2.66
N VAL A 100 0.64 3.86 -2.78
CA VAL A 100 1.70 4.82 -2.41
C VAL A 100 2.76 4.94 -3.52
N GLY A 101 3.34 6.13 -3.67
CA GLY A 101 4.47 6.39 -4.60
C GLY A 101 4.12 7.26 -5.80
N ALA A 102 4.62 6.88 -6.98
CA ALA A 102 4.43 7.58 -8.25
C ALA A 102 4.91 9.04 -8.24
N GLY A 103 6.09 9.28 -7.67
CA GLY A 103 6.73 10.58 -7.63
C GLY A 103 7.13 11.12 -9.01
N ARG A 104 6.94 12.43 -9.19
CA ARG A 104 7.33 13.15 -10.42
C ARG A 104 8.74 13.73 -10.27
N LYS A 105 9.73 13.17 -10.98
CA LYS A 105 11.14 13.62 -10.91
C LYS A 105 11.43 14.93 -11.63
N VAL A 106 10.62 15.30 -12.62
CA VAL A 106 10.91 16.39 -13.56
C VAL A 106 9.69 17.26 -13.83
N SER A 107 9.92 18.57 -13.92
CA SER A 107 8.91 19.59 -14.28
C SER A 107 8.45 19.51 -15.74
N GLY A 108 9.13 18.74 -16.60
CA GLY A 108 8.74 18.51 -17.99
C GLY A 108 7.56 17.53 -18.14
N GLU A 109 6.69 17.78 -19.12
CA GLU A 109 5.53 16.92 -19.43
C GLU A 109 5.87 15.62 -20.18
N SER A 110 7.14 15.44 -20.56
CA SER A 110 7.61 14.29 -21.35
C SER A 110 7.75 13.00 -20.55
N PHE A 111 7.91 13.08 -19.22
CA PHE A 111 8.06 11.90 -18.37
C PHE A 111 6.73 11.52 -17.72
N ARG A 112 5.98 10.61 -18.34
CA ARG A 112 4.60 10.23 -17.96
C ARG A 112 4.49 8.99 -17.08
N VAL A 113 5.60 8.30 -16.79
CA VAL A 113 5.62 7.03 -16.05
C VAL A 113 4.84 7.08 -14.75
N HIS A 114 4.96 8.16 -13.97
CA HIS A 114 4.23 8.32 -12.72
C HIS A 114 2.71 8.30 -12.92
N ARG A 115 2.21 9.05 -13.89
CA ARG A 115 0.78 9.15 -14.21
C ARG A 115 0.27 7.83 -14.79
N ASP A 116 1.01 7.26 -15.73
CA ASP A 116 0.65 5.97 -16.34
C ASP A 116 0.62 4.86 -15.26
N ASN A 117 1.55 4.89 -14.30
CA ASN A 117 1.56 3.97 -13.16
C ASN A 117 0.30 4.12 -12.29
N ILE A 118 -0.11 5.35 -11.97
CA ILE A 118 -1.32 5.61 -11.19
C ILE A 118 -2.57 5.16 -11.95
N GLU A 119 -2.72 5.58 -13.21
CA GLU A 119 -3.90 5.30 -14.04
C GLU A 119 -4.09 3.79 -14.22
N GLU A 120 -3.05 3.07 -14.63
CA GLU A 120 -3.13 1.63 -14.87
C GLU A 120 -3.35 0.86 -13.56
N THR A 121 -2.67 1.23 -12.46
CA THR A 121 -2.85 0.54 -11.17
C THR A 121 -4.25 0.76 -10.61
N ARG A 122 -4.78 1.99 -10.69
CA ARG A 122 -6.17 2.28 -10.29
C ARG A 122 -7.17 1.53 -11.15
N ALA A 123 -6.94 1.42 -12.46
CA ALA A 123 -7.81 0.65 -13.35
C ALA A 123 -7.83 -0.83 -12.97
N VAL A 124 -6.68 -1.41 -12.58
CA VAL A 124 -6.58 -2.78 -12.07
C VAL A 124 -7.41 -2.95 -10.80
N LEU A 125 -7.21 -2.08 -9.80
CA LEU A 125 -7.94 -2.14 -8.52
C LEU A 125 -9.45 -1.95 -8.71
N SER A 126 -9.86 -0.96 -9.51
CA SER A 126 -11.27 -0.65 -9.79
C SER A 126 -11.97 -1.82 -10.50
N SER A 127 -11.29 -2.45 -11.47
CA SER A 127 -11.84 -3.63 -12.16
C SER A 127 -12.00 -4.86 -11.27
N GLY A 128 -11.25 -4.91 -10.16
CA GLY A 128 -11.35 -5.96 -9.15
C GLY A 128 -12.33 -5.63 -8.02
N ASP A 129 -13.02 -4.48 -8.07
CA ASP A 129 -13.85 -3.95 -6.97
C ASP A 129 -13.09 -3.85 -5.64
N ILE A 130 -11.82 -3.44 -5.70
CA ILE A 130 -10.94 -3.34 -4.53
C ILE A 130 -10.83 -1.87 -4.11
N ASP A 131 -11.39 -1.56 -2.95
CA ASP A 131 -11.32 -0.21 -2.37
C ASP A 131 -9.92 0.09 -1.84
N ILE A 132 -9.47 1.34 -2.05
CA ILE A 132 -8.21 1.89 -1.56
C ILE A 132 -8.47 2.60 -0.24
N MET A 133 -7.81 2.19 0.84
CA MET A 133 -7.96 2.83 2.15
C MET A 133 -7.13 4.12 2.26
N PHE A 134 -5.86 4.05 1.91
CA PHE A 134 -4.94 5.19 1.90
C PHE A 134 -4.38 5.43 0.49
N GLU A 135 -4.29 6.69 0.09
CA GLU A 135 -3.74 7.11 -1.19
C GLU A 135 -2.77 8.30 -1.06
N ASP A 136 -1.50 7.96 -0.88
CA ASP A 136 -0.36 8.88 -0.85
C ASP A 136 0.47 8.71 -2.13
N ILE A 137 -0.02 9.30 -3.23
CA ILE A 137 0.61 9.26 -4.56
C ILE A 137 1.23 10.61 -4.94
N MET A 138 1.88 10.66 -6.12
CA MET A 138 2.44 11.87 -6.75
C MET A 138 3.67 12.47 -6.05
N SER A 139 4.29 11.74 -5.11
CA SER A 139 5.51 12.18 -4.43
C SER A 139 6.49 11.04 -4.17
N TYR A 140 7.62 11.37 -3.56
CA TYR A 140 8.70 10.45 -3.23
C TYR A 140 8.52 9.96 -1.81
N TYR A 141 8.01 8.74 -1.68
CA TYR A 141 7.67 8.22 -0.37
C TYR A 141 8.66 7.16 0.11
N THR A 142 9.03 7.26 1.38
CA THR A 142 9.50 6.10 2.15
C THR A 142 8.38 5.69 3.07
N ALA A 143 8.01 4.41 3.07
CA ALA A 143 6.95 3.90 3.93
C ALA A 143 7.38 2.57 4.57
N SER A 144 7.02 2.37 5.84
CA SER A 144 7.19 1.09 6.51
C SER A 144 5.92 0.66 7.24
N TYR A 145 5.66 -0.64 7.21
CA TYR A 145 4.46 -1.28 7.75
C TYR A 145 4.90 -2.41 8.68
N SER A 146 4.83 -2.18 9.99
CA SER A 146 5.22 -3.15 11.01
C SER A 146 3.99 -3.82 11.59
N LEU A 147 3.80 -5.10 11.26
CA LEU A 147 2.62 -5.87 11.64
C LEU A 147 2.83 -6.57 12.98
N SER A 148 1.96 -6.32 13.95
CA SER A 148 2.06 -6.91 15.29
C SER A 148 0.68 -7.24 15.86
N GLY A 149 0.28 -8.51 15.75
CA GLY A 149 -1.03 -8.96 16.23
C GLY A 149 -2.17 -8.24 15.51
N GLU A 150 -3.04 -7.59 16.27
CA GLU A 150 -4.21 -6.83 15.78
C GLU A 150 -3.88 -5.37 15.41
N GLN A 151 -2.60 -4.99 15.47
CA GLN A 151 -2.17 -3.63 15.18
C GLN A 151 -1.17 -3.58 14.03
N LEU A 152 -1.26 -2.49 13.27
CA LEU A 152 -0.30 -2.15 12.23
C LEU A 152 0.28 -0.77 12.50
N SER A 153 1.59 -0.72 12.75
CA SER A 153 2.31 0.55 12.80
C SER A 153 2.73 0.95 11.40
N VAL A 154 2.36 2.16 10.98
CA VAL A 154 2.73 2.74 9.70
C VAL A 154 3.61 3.96 9.95
N PHE A 155 4.74 4.02 9.26
CA PHE A 155 5.52 5.24 9.09
C PHE A 155 5.50 5.58 7.61
N ILE A 156 5.29 6.85 7.29
CA ILE A 156 5.37 7.37 5.93
C ILE A 156 6.03 8.74 5.92
N GLU A 157 6.87 8.97 4.94
CA GLU A 157 7.65 10.19 4.77
C GLU A 157 7.61 10.61 3.30
N ASP A 158 7.25 11.87 3.05
CA ASP A 158 7.45 12.52 1.77
C ASP A 158 8.83 13.20 1.76
N LYS A 159 9.76 12.62 1.00
CA LYS A 159 11.15 13.08 0.91
C LYS A 159 11.31 14.43 0.22
N LEU A 160 10.36 14.85 -0.63
CA LEU A 160 10.44 16.14 -1.32
C LEU A 160 9.88 17.27 -0.48
N ALA A 161 8.83 16.99 0.29
CA ALA A 161 8.18 17.96 1.16
C ALA A 161 8.81 18.01 2.57
N ASP A 162 9.72 17.08 2.89
CA ASP A 162 10.37 16.96 4.21
C ASP A 162 9.36 16.83 5.35
N ILE A 163 8.31 16.04 5.12
CA ILE A 163 7.24 15.77 6.10
C ILE A 163 7.11 14.26 6.34
N HIS A 164 6.73 13.89 7.56
CA HIS A 164 6.56 12.50 7.93
C HIS A 164 5.46 12.32 8.98
N LEU A 165 4.88 11.12 9.00
CA LEU A 165 3.89 10.74 9.98
C LEU A 165 4.08 9.26 10.37
N SER A 166 3.99 8.99 11.66
CA SER A 166 3.84 7.65 12.20
C SER A 166 2.47 7.51 12.83
N TYR A 167 1.78 6.42 12.56
CA TYR A 167 0.47 6.16 13.15
C TYR A 167 0.23 4.66 13.32
N ILE A 168 -0.69 4.30 14.24
CA ILE A 168 -1.08 2.91 14.48
C ILE A 168 -2.52 2.73 14.02
N ILE A 169 -2.73 1.68 13.21
CA ILE A 169 -4.04 1.22 12.76
C ILE A 169 -4.49 0.05 13.63
N ASP A 170 -5.70 0.14 14.17
CA ASP A 170 -6.45 -0.97 14.74
C ASP A 170 -7.08 -1.78 13.58
N LEU A 171 -6.62 -3.01 13.40
CA LEU A 171 -6.99 -3.84 12.26
C LEU A 171 -8.41 -4.39 12.38
N GLU A 172 -8.91 -4.65 13.58
CA GLU A 172 -10.29 -5.08 13.76
C GLU A 172 -11.25 -3.98 13.31
N ARG A 173 -10.99 -2.74 13.72
CA ARG A 173 -11.78 -1.57 13.32
C ARG A 173 -11.62 -1.26 11.83
N LEU A 174 -10.42 -1.43 11.27
CA LEU A 174 -10.18 -1.27 9.84
C LEU A 174 -11.08 -2.21 9.01
N PHE A 175 -11.17 -3.48 9.41
CA PHE A 175 -12.00 -4.47 8.69
C PHE A 175 -13.50 -4.34 8.98
N ALA A 176 -13.89 -3.70 10.09
CA ALA A 176 -15.27 -3.33 10.38
C ALA A 176 -15.75 -2.10 9.61
N PHE A 177 -14.82 -1.25 9.14
CA PHE A 177 -15.12 -0.05 8.39
C PHE A 177 -15.45 -0.36 6.92
N ASP A 178 -16.57 0.18 6.41
CA ASP A 178 -16.96 0.06 5.00
C ASP A 178 -16.61 1.36 4.24
N PRO A 179 -15.53 1.39 3.43
CA PRO A 179 -15.12 2.59 2.71
C PRO A 179 -16.14 3.05 1.68
N LYS A 180 -17.01 2.16 1.18
CA LYS A 180 -18.05 2.52 0.21
C LYS A 180 -19.18 3.35 0.84
N GLN A 181 -19.28 3.37 2.16
CA GLN A 181 -20.25 4.17 2.90
C GLN A 181 -19.68 5.54 3.35
N SER A 182 -18.40 5.80 3.11
CA SER A 182 -17.76 7.08 3.42
C SER A 182 -17.58 7.92 2.15
N GLU A 183 -17.93 9.20 2.24
CA GLU A 183 -17.71 10.18 1.17
C GLU A 183 -16.28 10.76 1.18
N ASN A 184 -15.50 10.51 2.24
CA ASN A 184 -14.19 11.14 2.43
C ASN A 184 -13.00 10.24 2.04
N MET A 185 -13.28 9.00 1.58
CA MET A 185 -12.25 8.04 1.17
C MET A 185 -11.80 8.28 -0.29
N PRO A 186 -10.53 7.99 -0.65
CA PRO A 186 -9.47 7.43 0.19
C PRO A 186 -8.85 8.45 1.16
N ALA A 187 -8.36 7.96 2.29
CA ALA A 187 -7.57 8.75 3.23
C ALA A 187 -6.18 9.07 2.67
N SER A 188 -5.51 10.09 3.21
CA SER A 188 -4.10 10.38 2.94
C SER A 188 -3.44 10.82 4.24
N ALA A 189 -2.32 10.19 4.58
CA ALA A 189 -1.64 10.46 5.84
C ALA A 189 -0.96 11.84 5.85
N LEU A 190 -0.37 12.22 4.71
CA LEU A 190 0.50 13.39 4.62
C LEU A 190 -0.14 14.62 3.98
N LYS A 191 -1.29 14.49 3.30
CA LYS A 191 -2.01 15.66 2.78
C LYS A 191 -2.64 16.45 3.94
N PRO A 192 -2.39 17.77 4.06
CA PRO A 192 -3.05 18.61 5.04
C PRO A 192 -4.57 18.54 4.91
N HIS A 193 -5.27 18.58 6.04
CA HIS A 193 -6.74 18.58 6.11
C HIS A 193 -7.44 17.47 5.30
N ASN A 194 -6.80 16.31 5.14
CA ASN A 194 -7.44 15.18 4.48
C ASN A 194 -8.58 14.61 5.35
N HIS A 195 -9.83 14.86 4.95
CA HIS A 195 -11.02 14.42 5.68
C HIS A 195 -11.11 12.89 5.85
N GLY A 196 -10.62 12.10 4.88
CA GLY A 196 -10.61 10.64 5.00
C GLY A 196 -9.74 10.16 6.16
N PHE A 197 -8.56 10.76 6.33
CA PHE A 197 -7.68 10.44 7.45
C PHE A 197 -8.32 10.81 8.79
N GLU A 198 -8.89 12.01 8.89
CA GLU A 198 -9.55 12.45 10.14
C GLU A 198 -10.81 11.60 10.43
N GLU A 199 -11.55 11.15 9.41
CA GLU A 199 -12.65 10.20 9.60
C GLU A 199 -12.15 8.86 10.17
N LEU A 200 -11.03 8.34 9.67
CA LEU A 200 -10.44 7.11 10.23
C LEU A 200 -9.99 7.30 11.69
N VAL A 201 -9.57 8.51 12.08
CA VAL A 201 -9.30 8.86 13.49
C VAL A 201 -10.59 8.87 14.30
N ASP A 202 -11.65 9.53 13.81
CA ASP A 202 -12.94 9.63 14.50
C ASP A 202 -13.62 8.27 14.70
N LYS A 203 -13.48 7.37 13.73
CA LYS A 203 -13.95 5.98 13.83
C LYS A 203 -13.04 5.11 14.71
N GLY A 204 -11.90 5.64 15.15
CA GLY A 204 -10.88 4.95 15.94
C GLY A 204 -10.16 3.84 15.18
N VAL A 205 -10.20 3.85 13.85
CA VAL A 205 -9.34 2.97 13.02
C VAL A 205 -7.89 3.37 13.20
N ILE A 206 -7.61 4.67 13.31
CA ILE A 206 -6.30 5.20 13.69
C ILE A 206 -6.34 5.50 15.19
N VAL A 207 -5.52 4.81 15.98
CA VAL A 207 -5.56 4.86 17.45
C VAL A 207 -4.41 5.63 18.08
N PHE A 208 -3.37 5.92 17.30
CA PHE A 208 -2.21 6.70 17.75
C PHE A 208 -1.56 7.40 16.57
N ILE A 209 -1.06 8.62 16.79
CA ILE A 209 -0.37 9.43 15.77
C ILE A 209 0.81 10.14 16.45
N THR A 210 1.98 10.12 15.80
CA THR A 210 3.17 10.89 16.18
C THR A 210 3.93 11.35 14.93
N GLY A 211 4.66 12.46 15.02
CA GLY A 211 5.43 13.04 13.91
C GLY A 211 4.88 14.39 13.44
N GLU A 212 5.62 15.04 12.54
CA GLU A 212 5.26 16.35 11.98
C GLU A 212 4.31 16.20 10.80
N LYS A 213 3.02 16.16 11.11
CA LYS A 213 2.01 16.63 10.16
C LYS A 213 2.12 18.16 10.21
N ASN A 214 2.28 18.84 9.08
CA ASN A 214 2.01 20.28 9.00
C ASN A 214 0.51 20.47 9.36
N ARG A 215 0.23 20.54 10.67
CA ARG A 215 -1.05 20.86 11.28
C ARG A 215 -0.91 22.28 11.80
N PRO A 216 -1.04 23.30 10.94
CA PRO A 216 -1.41 24.61 11.45
C PRO A 216 -2.79 24.42 12.09
N ASP A 217 -2.85 24.54 13.40
CA ASP A 217 -4.07 24.63 14.21
C ASP A 217 -4.92 23.35 14.37
N VAL A 218 -4.38 22.35 15.09
CA VAL A 218 -5.18 21.49 15.99
C VAL A 218 -4.74 21.75 17.42
#